data_AF-H2J7R4-F1
#
_entry.id   AF-H2J7R4-F1
#
_cell.length_a   1.000
_cell.length_b   1.000
_cell.length_c   1.000
_cell.angle_alpha   90.00
_cell.angle_beta   90.00
_cell.angle_gamma   90.00
#
_symmetry.space_group_name_H-M   'P 1'
#
loop_
_entity.id
_entity.type
_entity.pdbx_description
1 polymer ?
#
loop_
_entity_poly.entity_id
_entity_poly.type
_entity_poly.pdbx_seq_one_letter_code
_entity_poly.pdbx_strand_id
1 'polypeptide(L)'
;MNISSITLNGAPKDYHNLKKEEVAAELVSSVFSKVFKDMYNSKAFENTLLPKSNTEKWFNDMIIDQYSVLIAKNNMKPLINDILKAYQKP
;
A
#
# COMPACT_ATOMS: atom_id res chain seq x y z
N MET A 1 0.76 20.17 8.41
CA MET A 1 0.53 19.21 7.31
C MET A 1 1.34 17.96 7.67
N ASN A 2 0.71 16.99 8.31
CA ASN A 2 1.41 15.80 8.83
C ASN A 2 1.36 14.73 7.73
N ILE A 3 2.51 14.53 7.09
CA ILE A 3 2.71 13.45 6.12
C ILE A 3 2.61 12.16 6.92
N SER A 4 1.52 11.40 6.72
CA SER A 4 1.43 10.04 7.25
C SER A 4 2.63 9.27 6.72
N SER A 5 3.59 9.01 7.60
CA SER A 5 4.62 8.01 7.39
C SER A 5 3.87 6.71 7.10
N ILE A 6 3.77 6.36 5.82
CA ILE A 6 3.58 4.99 5.41
C ILE A 6 4.72 4.27 6.09
N THR A 7 4.44 3.65 7.23
CA THR A 7 5.37 2.77 7.90
C THR A 7 5.52 1.58 6.97
N LEU A 8 6.41 1.73 5.99
CA LEU A 8 6.98 0.65 5.20
C LEU A 8 7.47 -0.34 6.26
N ASN A 9 6.74 -1.45 6.38
CA ASN A 9 6.83 -2.43 7.46
C ASN A 9 8.22 -2.48 8.13
N GLY A 10 8.29 -2.00 9.38
CA GLY A 10 9.29 -2.32 10.40
C GLY A 10 10.75 -2.40 9.96
N ALA A 11 11.53 -1.40 10.36
CA ALA A 11 12.99 -1.22 10.21
C ALA A 11 13.44 -0.50 8.91
N PRO A 12 14.48 0.35 8.98
CA PRO A 12 15.12 0.91 7.80
C PRO A 12 15.66 -0.24 6.95
N LYS A 13 15.03 -0.48 5.80
CA LYS A 13 15.51 -1.46 4.84
C LYS A 13 16.63 -0.83 4.03
N ASP A 14 17.79 -1.47 4.04
CA ASP A 14 18.88 -1.13 3.15
C ASP A 14 18.51 -1.55 1.72
N TYR A 15 18.16 -0.58 0.88
CA TYR A 15 17.72 -0.80 -0.50
C TYR A 15 18.84 -1.32 -1.42
N HIS A 16 20.11 -1.31 -0.96
CA HIS A 16 21.23 -1.83 -1.74
C HIS A 16 21.18 -3.35 -1.97
N ASN A 17 20.44 -4.09 -1.13
CA ASN A 17 20.38 -5.56 -1.16
C ASN A 17 18.98 -6.15 -1.43
N LEU A 18 17.99 -5.32 -1.76
CA LEU A 18 16.63 -5.79 -2.04
C LEU A 18 16.50 -6.35 -3.45
N LYS A 19 15.77 -7.46 -3.58
CA LYS A 19 15.44 -8.02 -4.89
C LYS A 19 14.54 -7.04 -5.64
N LYS A 20 14.80 -6.84 -6.94
CA LYS A 20 14.02 -5.89 -7.78
C LYS A 20 12.52 -6.18 -7.71
N GLU A 21 12.17 -7.46 -7.62
CA GLU A 21 10.80 -7.95 -7.43
C GLU A 21 10.14 -7.40 -6.15
N GLU A 22 10.89 -7.29 -5.05
CA GLU A 22 10.36 -6.81 -3.77
C GLU A 22 10.06 -5.33 -3.82
N VAL A 23 10.94 -4.54 -4.46
CA VAL A 23 10.74 -3.10 -4.67
C VAL A 23 9.54 -2.85 -5.59
N ALA A 24 9.41 -3.62 -6.67
CA ALA A 24 8.26 -3.52 -7.56
C ALA A 24 6.95 -3.92 -6.86
N ALA A 25 6.98 -4.97 -6.04
CA ALA A 25 5.82 -5.37 -5.24
C ALA A 25 5.42 -4.30 -4.21
N GLU A 26 6.39 -3.64 -3.57
CA GLU A 26 6.16 -2.55 -2.62
C GLU A 26 5.54 -1.32 -3.32
N LEU A 27 6.04 -0.97 -4.51
CA LEU A 27 5.45 0.07 -5.34
C LEU A 27 3.99 -0.24 -5.67
N VAL A 28 3.70 -1.43 -6.20
CA VAL A 28 2.31 -1.83 -6.52
C VAL A 28 1.44 -1.80 -5.26
N SER A 29 1.93 -2.32 -4.14
CA SER A 29 1.21 -2.31 -2.86
C SER A 29 0.85 -0.89 -2.41
N SER A 30 1.76 0.07 -2.59
CA SER A 30 1.55 1.46 -2.20
C SER A 30 0.44 2.13 -3.00
N VAL A 31 0.33 1.81 -4.30
CA VAL A 31 -0.74 2.32 -5.17
C VAL A 31 -2.09 1.76 -4.74
N PHE A 32 -2.19 0.45 -4.50
CA PHE A 32 -3.42 -0.17 -4.03
C PHE A 32 -3.85 0.35 -2.66
N SER A 33 -2.90 0.50 -1.72
CA SER A 33 -3.18 1.08 -0.41
C SER A 33 -3.79 2.47 -0.53
N LYS A 34 -3.19 3.33 -1.37
CA LYS A 34 -3.74 4.65 -1.62
C LYS A 34 -5.16 4.59 -2.17
N VAL A 35 -5.40 3.77 -3.19
CA VAL A 35 -6.74 3.61 -3.80
C VAL A 35 -7.76 3.16 -2.75
N PHE A 36 -7.45 2.15 -1.94
CA PHE A 36 -8.37 1.64 -0.94
C PHE A 36 -8.62 2.63 0.20
N LYS A 37 -7.60 3.38 0.64
CA LYS A 37 -7.78 4.47 1.61
C LYS A 37 -8.64 5.59 1.04
N ASP A 38 -8.42 5.97 -0.21
CA ASP A 38 -9.21 7.01 -0.88
C ASP A 38 -10.67 6.54 -1.06
N MET A 39 -10.90 5.26 -1.39
CA MET A 39 -12.23 4.65 -1.44
C MET A 39 -12.93 4.66 -0.07
N TYR A 40 -12.24 4.19 0.97
CA TYR A 40 -12.79 4.14 2.34
C TYR A 40 -13.14 5.53 2.88
N ASN A 41 -12.39 6.56 2.47
CA ASN A 41 -12.65 7.94 2.83
C ASN A 41 -13.60 8.67 1.87
N SER A 42 -14.05 8.01 0.81
CA SER A 42 -14.99 8.61 -0.14
C SER A 42 -16.40 8.69 0.46
N LYS A 43 -17.21 9.62 -0.09
CA LYS A 43 -18.60 9.83 0.33
C LYS A 43 -19.48 8.58 0.19
N ALA A 44 -19.12 7.67 -0.70
CA ALA A 44 -19.85 6.42 -0.90
C ALA A 44 -19.73 5.46 0.29
N PHE A 45 -18.69 5.61 1.12
CA PHE A 45 -18.41 4.79 2.29
C PHE A 45 -18.46 5.62 3.59
N GLU A 46 -19.07 6.80 3.53
CA GLU A 46 -19.23 7.67 4.68
C GLU A 46 -20.26 7.04 5.64
N ASN A 47 -19.75 6.51 6.76
CA ASN A 47 -20.57 5.92 7.80
C ASN A 47 -20.79 6.95 8.93
N THR A 48 -22.04 7.36 9.12
CA THR A 48 -22.46 8.27 10.20
C THR A 48 -22.80 7.56 11.51
N LEU A 49 -22.80 6.22 11.53
CA LEU A 49 -23.24 5.43 12.69
C LEU A 49 -22.18 5.29 13.77
N LEU A 50 -20.89 5.41 13.42
CA LEU A 50 -19.78 5.28 14.37
C LEU A 50 -18.85 6.50 14.29
N PRO A 51 -18.58 7.19 15.41
CA PRO A 51 -17.65 8.31 15.42
C PRO A 51 -16.24 7.81 15.13
N LYS A 52 -15.64 8.32 14.05
CA LYS A 52 -14.26 7.98 13.65
C LYS A 52 -13.26 8.49 14.68
N SER A 53 -12.86 7.65 15.63
CA SER A 53 -11.75 7.96 16.53
C SER A 53 -10.42 7.91 15.76
N ASN A 54 -9.41 8.63 16.25
CA ASN A 54 -8.06 8.59 15.64
C ASN A 54 -7.48 7.18 15.65
N THR A 55 -7.72 6.41 16.71
CA THR A 55 -7.26 5.02 16.85
C THR A 55 -7.94 4.09 15.86
N GLU A 56 -9.26 4.21 15.70
CA GLU A 56 -10.01 3.40 14.73
C GLU A 56 -9.58 3.71 13.30
N LYS A 57 -9.39 5.00 12.97
CA LYS A 57 -8.86 5.40 11.67
C LYS A 57 -7.49 4.76 11.40
N TRP A 58 -6.56 4.88 12.35
CA TRP A 58 -5.24 4.27 12.23
C TRP A 58 -5.32 2.75 12.05
N PHE A 59 -6.18 2.06 12.82
CA PHE A 59 -6.34 0.62 12.74
C PHE A 59 -6.88 0.17 11.37
N ASN A 60 -7.87 0.89 10.85
CA ASN A 60 -8.41 0.63 9.51
C ASN A 60 -7.38 0.89 8.41
N ASP A 61 -6.62 1.99 8.51
CA ASP A 61 -5.53 2.29 7.58
C ASP A 61 -4.47 1.18 7.59
N MET A 62 -4.13 0.64 8.76
CA MET A 62 -3.21 -0.50 8.91
C MET A 62 -3.75 -1.77 8.25
N ILE A 63 -5.04 -2.09 8.44
CA ILE A 63 -5.67 -3.25 7.78
C ILE A 63 -5.61 -3.10 6.26
N ILE A 64 -5.94 -1.92 5.75
CA ILE A 64 -5.89 -1.62 4.32
C ILE A 64 -4.46 -1.80 3.78
N ASP A 65 -3.45 -1.34 4.51
CA ASP A 65 -2.04 -1.52 4.13
C ASP A 65 -1.66 -3.00 4.01
N GLN A 66 -1.97 -3.81 5.02
CA GLN A 66 -1.66 -5.25 5.00
C GLN A 66 -2.40 -5.98 3.87
N TYR A 67 -3.66 -5.63 3.65
CA TYR A 67 -4.46 -6.21 2.57
C TYR A 67 -3.91 -5.84 1.19
N SER A 68 -3.44 -4.61 1.02
CA SER A 68 -2.83 -4.13 -0.23
C SER A 68 -1.55 -4.89 -0.56
N VAL A 69 -0.72 -5.18 0.44
CA VAL A 69 0.49 -6.01 0.26
C VAL A 69 0.12 -7.43 -0.16
N LEU A 70 -0.91 -8.03 0.46
CA LEU A 70 -1.39 -9.37 0.11
C LEU A 70 -1.89 -9.43 -1.34
N ILE A 71 -2.71 -8.46 -1.77
CA ILE A 71 -3.19 -8.37 -3.16
C ILE A 71 -2.03 -8.22 -4.13
N ALA A 72 -1.10 -7.31 -3.85
CA ALA A 72 0.03 -7.07 -4.74
C ALA A 72 0.83 -8.36 -4.98
N LYS A 73 1.15 -9.08 -3.90
CA LYS A 73 1.95 -10.31 -3.96
C LYS A 73 1.22 -11.51 -4.57
N ASN A 74 -0.07 -11.67 -4.28
CA ASN A 74 -0.82 -12.87 -4.67
C ASN A 74 -1.54 -12.72 -6.00
N ASN A 75 -2.07 -11.53 -6.29
CA ASN A 75 -2.99 -11.28 -7.40
C ASN A 75 -2.37 -10.42 -8.50
N MET A 76 -1.37 -9.58 -8.18
CA MET A 76 -0.79 -8.62 -9.13
C MET A 76 0.62 -8.99 -9.61
N LYS A 77 0.98 -10.28 -9.53
CA LYS A 77 2.25 -10.79 -10.12
C LYS A 77 2.45 -10.37 -11.59
N PRO A 78 1.42 -10.39 -12.47
CA PRO A 78 1.58 -9.90 -13.84
C PRO A 78 2.04 -8.44 -13.90
N LEU A 79 1.40 -7.57 -13.12
CA LEU A 79 1.74 -6.13 -13.07
C LEU A 79 3.15 -5.89 -12.50
N ILE A 80 3.54 -6.64 -11.47
CA ILE A 80 4.91 -6.60 -10.93
C ILE A 80 5.93 -6.97 -12.02
N ASN A 81 5.66 -8.03 -12.77
CA ASN A 81 6.54 -8.47 -13.86
C ASN A 81 6.62 -7.43 -15.00
N ASP A 82 5.52 -6.76 -15.32
CA ASP A 82 5.51 -5.72 -16.35
C ASP A 82 6.32 -4.49 -15.93
N ILE A 83 6.26 -4.09 -14.66
CA ILE A 83 7.11 -3.03 -14.09
C ILE A 83 8.59 -3.43 -14.18
N LEU A 84 8.93 -4.67 -13.82
CA LEU A 84 10.31 -5.16 -13.90
C LEU A 84 10.84 -5.16 -15.33
N LYS A 85 10.02 -5.58 -16.30
CA LYS A 85 10.39 -5.56 -17.73
C LYS A 85 10.57 -4.14 -18.24
N ALA A 86 9.67 -3.22 -17.87
CA ALA A 86 9.78 -1.81 -18.25
C ALA A 86 11.07 -1.17 -17.73
N TYR A 87 11.50 -1.53 -16.52
CA TYR A 87 12.74 -1.05 -15.90
C TYR A 87 14.02 -1.71 -16.46
N GLN A 88 13.89 -2.80 -17.23
CA GLN A 88 15.01 -3.50 -17.86
C GLN A 88 15.27 -3.08 -19.32
N LYS A 89 14.40 -2.26 -19.92
CA LYS A 89 14.70 -1.68 -21.24
C LYS A 89 15.83 -0.65 -21.11
N PRO A 90 16.82 -0.67 -22.03
CA PRO A 90 17.97 0.23 -22.00
C PRO A 90 17.56 1.70 -22.14
#